data_AF-A0A7V9ZDL5-F1
#
_entry.id   AF-A0A7V9ZDL5-F1
#
_cell.length_a   1.000
_cell.length_b   1.000
_cell.length_c   1.000
_cell.angle_alpha   90.00
_cell.angle_beta   90.00
_cell.angle_gamma   90.00
#
_symmetry.space_group_name_H-M   'P 1'
#
loop_
_entity.id
_entity.type
_entity.pdbx_description
1 polymer ?
#
loop_
_entity_poly.entity_id
_entity_poly.type
_entity_poly.pdbx_seq_one_letter_code
_entity_poly.pdbx_strand_id
1 'polypeptide(L)' 'MTAFPDMQVSVDDVRLQDEGAVYHWTLTGTNNGPGGTGRAVRISGYEVWQIGASGLIANSRGHFDGDDYRHQLGL' A
#
# COMPACT_ATOMS: atom_id res chain seq x y z
N MET A 1 -2.21 -12.07 -3.22
CA MET A 1 -3.58 -11.57 -2.94
C MET A 1 -4.46 -12.66 -2.30
N THR A 2 -3.90 -13.59 -1.53
CA THR A 2 -4.69 -14.65 -0.88
C THR A 2 -5.27 -14.22 0.45
N ALA A 3 -4.55 -13.38 1.21
CA ALA A 3 -4.98 -12.88 2.53
C ALA A 3 -6.19 -11.92 2.46
N PHE A 4 -6.31 -11.18 1.35
CA PHE A 4 -7.37 -10.21 1.08
C PHE A 4 -7.88 -10.42 -0.35
N PRO A 5 -8.83 -11.35 -0.58
CA PRO A 5 -9.36 -11.62 -1.91
C PRO A 5 -10.10 -10.44 -2.54
N ASP A 6 -10.61 -9.53 -1.70
CA ASP A 6 -11.35 -8.31 -2.03
C ASP A 6 -10.47 -7.05 -1.98
N MET A 7 -9.14 -7.21 -1.97
CA MET A 7 -8.20 -6.08 -1.89
C MET A 7 -8.41 -5.08 -3.04
N GLN A 8 -8.49 -3.80 -2.66
CA GLN A 8 -8.46 -2.68 -3.60
C GLN A 8 -7.42 -1.67 -3.13
N VAL A 9 -6.73 -1.05 -4.09
CA VAL A 9 -5.83 0.08 -3.84
C VAL A 9 -6.30 1.24 -4.70
N SER A 10 -6.65 2.36 -4.07
CA SER A 10 -6.93 3.62 -4.75
C SER A 10 -5.66 4.45 -4.89
N VAL A 11 -5.54 5.12 -6.03
CA VAL A 11 -4.57 6.18 -6.25
C VAL A 11 -5.15 7.46 -5.68
N ASP A 12 -4.56 7.97 -4.61
CA ASP A 12 -5.03 9.21 -3.99
C ASP A 12 -4.33 10.43 -4.58
N ASP A 13 -3.01 10.33 -4.84
CA ASP A 13 -2.20 11.38 -5.47
C ASP A 13 -0.91 10.80 -6.09
N VAL A 14 -0.38 11.45 -7.12
CA VAL A 14 0.95 11.17 -7.67
C VAL A 14 1.66 12.50 -7.90
N ARG A 15 2.77 12.71 -7.17
CA ARG A 15 3.59 13.92 -7.29
C ARG A 15 4.92 13.58 -7.92
N LEU A 16 5.25 14.23 -9.02
CA LEU A 16 6.58 14.14 -9.61
C LEU A 16 7.59 14.91 -8.75
N GLN A 17 8.80 14.37 -8.64
CA GLN A 17 9.97 15.00 -8.05
C GLN A 17 11.13 14.90 -9.05
N ASP A 18 12.18 15.69 -8.84
CA ASP A 18 13.30 15.81 -9.78
C ASP A 18 13.92 14.45 -10.20
N GLU A 19 13.95 13.48 -9.29
CA GLU A 19 14.52 12.14 -9.51
C GLU A 19 13.49 11.00 -9.46
N GLY A 20 12.19 11.31 -9.45
CA GLY A 20 11.16 10.27 -9.41
C GLY A 20 9.74 10.73 -9.11
N ALA A 21 9.05 10.00 -8.24
CA ALA A 21 7.67 10.31 -7.89
C ALA A 21 7.33 9.88 -6.46
N VAL A 22 6.35 10.54 -5.85
CA VAL A 22 5.69 10.09 -4.62
C VAL A 22 4.25 9.74 -4.94
N TYR A 23 3.91 8.48 -4.72
CA TYR A 23 2.60 7.90 -4.96
C TYR A 23 1.86 7.70 -3.64
N HIS A 24 0.79 8.45 -3.40
CA HIS A 24 -0.07 8.29 -2.24
C HIS A 24 -1.23 7.37 -2.56
N TRP A 25 -1.55 6.48 -1.63
CA TRP A 25 -2.51 5.41 -1.85
C TRP A 25 -3.33 5.12 -0.61
N THR A 26 -4.51 4.54 -0.84
CA THR A 26 -5.31 3.91 0.20
C THR A 26 -5.63 2.48 -0.20
N LEU A 27 -5.37 1.53 0.71
CA LEU A 27 -5.69 0.12 0.56
C LEU A 27 -6.89 -0.22 1.43
N THR A 28 -7.85 -0.93 0.85
CA THR A 28 -8.96 -1.57 1.58
C THR A 28 -9.00 -3.06 1.30
N GLY A 29 -9.50 -3.83 2.26
CA GLY A 29 -9.81 -5.24 2.06
C GLY A 29 -10.25 -5.90 3.36
N THR A 30 -10.71 -7.15 3.25
CA THR A 30 -11.07 -7.97 4.40
C THR A 30 -10.10 -9.13 4.53
N ASN A 31 -9.55 -9.35 5.74
CA ASN A 31 -8.59 -10.43 6.01
C ASN A 31 -9.28 -11.80 6.06
N ASN A 32 -9.88 -12.20 4.95
CA ASN A 32 -10.69 -13.42 4.77
C ASN A 32 -9.92 -14.56 4.08
N GLY A 33 -8.62 -14.38 3.84
CA GLY A 33 -7.77 -15.45 3.36
C GLY A 33 -7.61 -16.59 4.37
N PRO A 34 -6.92 -17.68 3.99
CA PRO A 34 -6.65 -18.80 4.90
C PRO A 34 -6.00 -18.34 6.21
N GLY A 35 -6.62 -18.68 7.35
CA GLY A 35 -6.15 -18.29 8.68
C GLY A 35 -6.36 -16.80 9.04
N GLY A 36 -7.11 -16.06 8.23
CA GLY A 36 -7.37 -14.64 8.44
C GLY A 36 -8.34 -14.37 9.59
N THR A 37 -8.30 -13.14 10.10
CA THR A 37 -9.08 -12.70 11.27
C THR A 37 -10.51 -12.28 10.93
N GLY A 38 -10.86 -12.20 9.65
CA GLY A 38 -12.15 -11.70 9.18
C GLY A 38 -12.33 -10.18 9.32
N ARG A 39 -11.30 -9.46 9.78
CA ARG A 39 -11.37 -8.02 10.03
C ARG A 39 -11.13 -7.25 8.74
N ALA A 40 -11.91 -6.19 8.56
CA ALA A 40 -11.70 -5.22 7.50
C ALA A 40 -10.54 -4.30 7.85
N VAL A 41 -9.75 -3.93 6.84
CA VAL A 41 -8.70 -2.93 6.95
C VAL A 41 -8.94 -1.79 5.97
N ARG A 42 -8.59 -0.58 6.40
CA ARG A 42 -8.43 0.60 5.58
C ARG A 42 -7.17 1.31 6.06
N ILE A 43 -6.11 1.21 5.27
CA ILE A 43 -4.83 1.85 5.56
C ILE A 43 -4.44 2.76 4.41
N SER A 44 -3.77 3.86 4.73
CA SER A 44 -3.21 4.77 3.73
C SER A 44 -1.70 4.84 3.91
N GLY A 45 -1.02 5.16 2.83
CA GLY A 45 0.43 5.26 2.82
C GLY A 45 0.93 6.00 1.59
N TYR A 46 2.25 6.02 1.45
CA TYR A 46 2.89 6.53 0.26
C TYR A 46 4.10 5.70 -0.12
N GLU A 47 4.37 5.64 -1.42
CA GLU A 47 5.59 5.08 -1.98
C GLU A 47 6.47 6.22 -2.49
N VAL A 48 7.76 6.18 -2.17
CA VAL A 48 8.78 7.00 -2.83
C VAL A 48 9.42 6.17 -3.92
N TRP A 49 9.15 6.55 -5.18
CA TRP A 49 9.67 5.89 -6.36
C TRP A 49 10.88 6.64 -6.91
N GLN A 50 11.95 5.88 -7.17
CA GLN A 50 13.05 6.31 -8.02
C GLN A 50 12.83 5.74 -9.42
N ILE A 51 12.88 6.60 -10.44
CA ILE A 51 12.71 6.17 -11.84
C ILE A 51 14.09 6.00 -12.47
N GLY A 52 14.34 4.81 -13.02
CA GLY A 52 15.59 4.50 -13.70
C GLY A 52 15.66 5.04 -15.13
N ALA A 53 16.83 4.93 -15.76
CA ALA A 53 17.04 5.39 -17.14
C ALA A 53 16.13 4.69 -18.19
N SER A 54 15.56 3.53 -17.86
CA SER A 54 14.56 2.84 -18.69
C SER A 54 13.16 3.44 -18.61
N GLY A 55 12.93 4.44 -17.75
CA GLY A 55 11.60 4.98 -17.44
C GLY A 55 10.77 4.11 -16.51
N LEU A 56 11.33 3.02 -15.97
CA LEU A 56 10.67 2.13 -15.01
C LEU A 56 11.03 2.48 -13.57
N ILE A 57 10.19 2.08 -12.61
CA ILE A 57 10.50 2.17 -11.18
C ILE A 57 11.71 1.28 -10.91
N ALA A 58 12.84 1.90 -10.55
CA ALA A 58 14.07 1.22 -10.18
C ALA A 58 14.12 0.89 -8.68
N ASN A 59 13.46 1.71 -7.84
CA ASN A 59 13.34 1.50 -6.41
C ASN A 59 11.97 2.01 -5.92
N SER A 60 11.31 1.25 -5.05
CA SER A 60 10.07 1.63 -4.36
C SER A 60 10.27 1.50 -2.86
N ARG A 61 10.06 2.59 -2.12
CA ARG A 61 10.09 2.58 -0.65
C ARG A 61 8.71 2.98 -0.11
N GLY A 62 8.05 2.00 0.52
CA GLY A 62 6.72 2.15 1.08
C GLY A 62 6.73 2.62 2.52
N HIS A 63 5.78 3.50 2.83
CA HIS A 63 5.57 4.05 4.16
C HIS A 63 4.07 4.01 4.50
N PHE A 64 3.74 3.42 5.64
CA PHE A 64 2.40 3.39 6.20
C PHE A 64 2.48 3.20 7.72
N ASP A 65 1.37 3.38 8.42
CA ASP A 65 1.30 3.10 9.86
C ASP A 65 1.14 1.59 10.11
N GLY A 66 2.25 0.94 10.47
CA GLY A 66 2.29 -0.48 10.76
C GLY A 66 1.59 -0.87 12.08
N ASP A 67 1.50 0.04 13.04
CA ASP A 67 0.86 -0.21 14.32
C ASP A 67 -0.66 -0.16 14.19
N ASP A 68 -1.16 0.83 13.47
CA ASP A 68 -2.58 0.92 13.09
C ASP A 68 -2.98 -0.30 12.24
N TYR A 69 -2.17 -0.70 11.26
CA TYR A 69 -2.46 -1.89 10.47
C TYR A 69 -2.58 -3.16 11.32
N ARG A 70 -1.64 -3.40 12.25
CA ARG A 70 -1.71 -4.54 13.17
C ARG A 70 -2.93 -4.47 14.08
N HIS A 71 -3.26 -3.29 14.60
CA HIS A 71 -4.45 -3.08 15.39
C HIS A 71 -5.73 -3.43 14.62
N GLN A 72 -5.85 -2.97 13.36
CA GLN A 72 -6.99 -3.28 12.49
C GLN A 72 -7.08 -4.80 12.18
N LEU A 73 -5.94 -5.47 12.02
CA LEU A 73 -5.89 -6.93 11.88
C LEU A 73 -6.28 -7.68 13.15
N GLY A 74 -6.16 -7.05 14.33
CA GLY A 74 -6.39 -7.67 15.61
C GLY A 74 -5.20 -8.41 16.19
N LEU A 75 -3.98 -7.95 15.87
CA LEU A 75 -2.71 -8.53 16.29
C LEU A 75 -1.99 -7.65 17.32
#